data_AF-A0AAW1LGF6-F1
#
_entry.id   AF-A0AAW1LGF6-F1
#
_cell.length_a   1.000
_cell.length_b   1.000
_cell.length_c   1.000
_cell.angle_alpha   90.00
_cell.angle_beta   90.00
_cell.angle_gamma   90.00
#
_symmetry.space_group_name_H-M   'P 1'
#
loop_
_entity.id
_entity.type
_entity.pdbx_description
1 polymer ?
#
loop_
_entity_poly.entity_id
_entity_poly.type
_entity_poly.pdbx_seq_one_letter_code
_entity_poly.pdbx_strand_id
1 'polypeptide(L)'
;MVEVIHPNIFMYTPSLQKLSIDSNQFHFLPEKSLDVLVNLVYIMLAKNPWHCDCNILYLALWVSENQNKVWDIQPSCRGPGNLGGLYLKDMTFNNLCDGQWASMLNLSPRIPVKNLQSAIPIASNDSTNAKTQ
;
A
#
# COMPACT_ATOMS: atom_id res chain seq x y z
N MET A 1 -3.53 5.42 -24.61
CA MET A 1 -2.87 4.56 -23.60
C MET A 1 -2.63 5.44 -22.38
N VAL A 2 -3.23 5.15 -21.23
CA VAL A 2 -3.05 5.95 -20.00
C VAL A 2 -2.13 5.18 -19.05
N GLU A 3 -1.09 5.83 -18.56
CA GLU A 3 -0.05 5.21 -17.72
C GLU A 3 -0.13 5.65 -16.26
N VAL A 4 -0.68 6.84 -16.00
CA VAL A 4 -0.74 7.43 -14.65
C VAL A 4 -2.11 8.06 -14.42
N ILE A 5 -2.69 7.81 -13.25
CA ILE A 5 -3.87 8.52 -12.76
C ILE A 5 -3.41 9.63 -11.83
N HIS A 6 -3.91 10.86 -12.03
CA HIS A 6 -3.67 11.94 -11.09
C HIS A 6 -4.37 11.62 -9.75
N PRO A 7 -3.73 11.78 -8.58
CA PRO A 7 -4.29 11.36 -7.29
C PRO A 7 -5.70 11.89 -7.00
N ASN A 8 -5.98 13.10 -7.49
CA ASN A 8 -7.24 13.81 -7.25
C ASN A 8 -8.28 13.65 -8.36
N ILE A 9 -8.08 12.76 -9.35
CA ILE A 9 -8.96 12.68 -10.52
C ILE A 9 -10.42 12.40 -10.14
N PHE A 10 -10.63 11.64 -9.06
CA PHE A 10 -11.95 11.20 -8.62
C PHE A 10 -12.60 12.12 -7.58
N MET A 11 -11.91 13.17 -7.11
CA MET A 11 -12.45 14.06 -6.08
C MET A 11 -13.73 14.78 -6.52
N TYR A 12 -13.88 15.05 -7.82
CA TYR A 12 -15.03 15.74 -8.39
C TYR A 12 -16.14 14.79 -8.87
N THR A 13 -15.99 13.48 -8.66
CA THR A 13 -16.96 12.47 -9.10
C THR A 13 -17.36 11.51 -7.97
N PRO A 14 -17.84 12.00 -6.81
CA PRO A 14 -18.20 11.14 -5.67
C PRO A 14 -19.40 10.22 -5.95
N SER A 15 -20.22 10.56 -6.94
CA SER A 15 -21.40 9.77 -7.36
C SER A 15 -21.07 8.65 -8.35
N LEU A 16 -19.79 8.42 -8.67
CA LEU A 16 -19.40 7.39 -9.62
C LEU A 16 -19.70 5.99 -9.05
N GLN A 17 -20.49 5.21 -9.79
CA GLN A 17 -20.90 3.85 -9.39
C GLN A 17 -20.12 2.76 -10.12
N LYS A 18 -19.69 3.03 -11.35
CA LYS A 18 -19.00 2.09 -12.23
C LYS A 18 -17.73 2.73 -12.76
N LEU A 19 -16.59 2.06 -12.56
CA LEU A 19 -15.29 2.50 -13.04
C LEU A 19 -14.62 1.38 -13.84
N SER A 20 -14.43 1.59 -15.14
CA SER A 20 -13.67 0.66 -15.97
C SER A 20 -12.35 1.30 -16.34
N ILE A 21 -11.26 0.79 -15.76
CA ILE A 21 -9.88 1.19 -16.07
C ILE A 21 -9.04 -0.01 -16.50
N ASP A 22 -9.68 -1.13 -16.82
CA ASP A 22 -9.03 -2.31 -17.39
C ASP A 22 -8.41 -2.00 -18.76
N SER A 23 -7.51 -2.86 -19.20
CA SER A 23 -6.89 -2.77 -20.54
C SER A 23 -6.11 -1.46 -20.77
N ASN A 24 -5.54 -0.88 -19.71
CA ASN A 24 -4.65 0.28 -19.76
C ASN A 24 -3.19 -0.12 -19.46
N GLN A 25 -2.31 0.86 -19.21
CA GLN A 25 -0.91 0.64 -18.85
C GLN A 25 -0.62 1.08 -17.41
N PHE A 26 -1.58 0.91 -16.50
CA PHE A 26 -1.34 1.25 -15.11
C PHE A 26 -0.42 0.24 -14.44
N HIS A 27 0.61 0.75 -13.77
CA HIS A 27 1.50 -0.04 -12.93
C HIS A 27 1.04 -0.06 -11.47
N PHE A 28 0.42 1.03 -11.00
CA PHE A 28 -0.16 1.17 -9.67
C PHE A 28 -1.25 2.25 -9.71
N LEU A 29 -2.03 2.37 -8.64
CA LEU A 29 -2.90 3.53 -8.41
C LEU A 29 -2.35 4.35 -7.25
N PRO A 30 -2.41 5.70 -7.31
CA PRO A 30 -2.02 6.54 -6.19
C PRO A 30 -2.78 6.18 -4.92
N GLU A 31 -2.13 6.34 -3.77
CA GLU A 31 -2.77 6.11 -2.48
C GLU A 31 -4.07 6.91 -2.36
N LYS A 32 -5.09 6.24 -1.80
CA LYS A 32 -6.40 6.83 -1.50
C LYS A 32 -7.18 7.33 -2.71
N SER A 33 -6.76 7.00 -3.94
CA SER A 33 -7.43 7.47 -5.15
C SER A 33 -8.88 6.96 -5.26
N LEU A 34 -9.18 5.77 -4.73
CA LEU A 34 -10.51 5.16 -4.76
C LEU A 34 -11.35 5.47 -3.51
N ASP A 35 -10.76 6.04 -2.45
CA ASP A 35 -11.45 6.25 -1.16
C ASP A 35 -12.59 7.25 -1.28
N VAL A 36 -12.46 8.22 -2.20
CA VAL A 36 -13.49 9.23 -2.48
C VAL A 36 -14.70 8.66 -3.21
N LEU A 37 -14.59 7.47 -3.79
CA LEU A 37 -15.64 6.81 -4.58
C LEU A 37 -16.54 5.94 -3.68
N VAL A 38 -17.20 6.58 -2.71
CA VAL A 38 -18.03 5.90 -1.70
C VAL A 38 -19.21 5.12 -2.31
N ASN A 39 -19.68 5.53 -3.49
CA ASN A 39 -20.79 4.89 -4.21
C ASN A 39 -20.34 3.82 -5.22
N LEU A 40 -19.05 3.51 -5.28
CA LEU A 40 -18.51 2.55 -6.22
C LEU A 40 -19.00 1.14 -5.88
N VAL A 41 -19.67 0.50 -6.84
CA VAL A 41 -20.18 -0.87 -6.73
C VAL A 41 -19.56 -1.80 -7.77
N TYR A 42 -18.85 -1.23 -8.75
CA TYR A 42 -18.33 -1.95 -9.90
C TYR A 42 -17.00 -1.34 -10.33
N ILE A 43 -15.95 -2.15 -10.37
CA ILE A 43 -14.66 -1.78 -10.94
C ILE A 43 -14.10 -2.90 -11.84
N MET A 44 -13.43 -2.50 -12.92
CA MET A 44 -12.59 -3.37 -13.75
C MET A 44 -11.15 -2.84 -13.75
N LEU A 45 -10.19 -3.72 -13.46
CA LEU A 45 -8.76 -3.48 -13.25
C LEU A 45 -7.86 -4.41 -14.09
N ALA A 46 -8.41 -5.46 -14.69
CA ALA A 46 -7.69 -6.49 -15.43
C ALA A 46 -6.92 -5.92 -16.61
N LYS A 47 -6.00 -6.73 -17.15
CA LYS A 47 -5.21 -6.37 -18.35
C LYS A 47 -4.41 -5.06 -18.20
N ASN A 48 -4.08 -4.68 -16.97
CA ASN A 48 -3.07 -3.66 -16.67
C ASN A 48 -1.76 -4.34 -16.24
N PRO A 49 -0.59 -3.78 -16.60
CA PRO A 49 0.71 -4.30 -16.21
C PRO A 49 1.07 -3.96 -14.76
N TRP A 50 0.24 -4.38 -13.80
CA TRP A 50 0.41 -4.13 -12.37
C TRP A 50 1.81 -4.51 -11.87
N HIS A 51 2.56 -3.53 -11.38
CA HIS A 51 3.92 -3.71 -10.88
C HIS A 51 3.86 -3.93 -9.36
N CYS A 52 4.12 -5.15 -8.92
CA CYS A 52 3.96 -5.57 -7.54
C CYS A 52 5.18 -5.26 -6.68
N ASP A 53 5.33 -3.99 -6.36
CA ASP A 53 6.25 -3.44 -5.36
C ASP A 53 5.47 -2.69 -4.26
N CYS A 54 6.16 -1.93 -3.42
CA CYS A 54 5.48 -1.19 -2.36
C CYS A 54 4.53 -0.09 -2.87
N ASN A 55 4.68 0.41 -4.11
CA ASN A 55 3.80 1.44 -4.66
C ASN A 55 2.40 0.91 -4.95
N ILE A 56 2.24 -0.40 -5.23
CA ILE A 56 0.93 -1.00 -5.48
C ILE A 56 0.19 -1.40 -4.21
N LEU A 57 0.83 -1.29 -3.04
CA LEU A 57 0.29 -1.81 -1.78
C LEU A 57 -1.13 -1.33 -1.51
N TYR A 58 -1.41 -0.04 -1.73
CA TYR A 58 -2.76 0.52 -1.58
C TYR A 58 -3.79 -0.25 -2.41
N LEU A 59 -3.52 -0.45 -3.70
CA LEU A 59 -4.43 -1.14 -4.61
C LEU A 59 -4.61 -2.61 -4.20
N ALA A 60 -3.53 -3.29 -3.81
CA ALA A 60 -3.59 -4.68 -3.37
C ALA A 60 -4.51 -4.85 -2.15
N LEU A 61 -4.35 -4.00 -1.13
CA LEU A 61 -5.19 -3.99 0.06
C LEU A 61 -6.65 -3.64 -0.28
N TRP A 62 -6.86 -2.60 -1.10
CA TRP A 62 -8.18 -2.19 -1.54
C TRP A 62 -8.90 -3.34 -2.27
N VAL A 63 -8.21 -4.05 -3.18
CA VAL A 63 -8.77 -5.20 -3.91
C VAL A 63 -9.07 -6.36 -2.97
N SER A 64 -8.21 -6.61 -1.97
CA SER A 64 -8.41 -7.65 -0.96
C SER A 64 -9.67 -7.41 -0.12
N GLU A 65 -9.92 -6.15 0.27
CA GLU A 65 -11.09 -5.73 1.05
C GLU A 65 -12.37 -5.60 0.23
N ASN A 66 -12.27 -5.31 -1.08
CA ASN A 66 -13.39 -4.98 -1.96
C ASN A 66 -13.61 -6.01 -3.09
N GLN A 67 -13.31 -7.29 -2.85
CA GLN A 67 -13.41 -8.36 -3.86
C GLN A 67 -14.78 -8.42 -4.54
N ASN A 68 -15.86 -8.16 -3.80
CA ASN A 68 -17.23 -8.15 -4.33
C ASN A 68 -17.51 -7.00 -5.31
N LYS A 69 -16.68 -5.96 -5.35
CA LYS A 69 -16.79 -4.83 -6.29
C LYS A 69 -15.94 -5.03 -7.54
N VAL A 70 -15.01 -5.98 -7.54
CA VAL A 70 -14.14 -6.30 -8.69
C VAL A 70 -14.87 -7.31 -9.57
N TRP A 71 -15.29 -6.87 -10.76
CA TRP A 71 -16.20 -7.65 -11.62
C TRP A 71 -15.51 -8.38 -12.78
N ASP A 72 -14.21 -8.21 -12.94
CA ASP A 72 -13.45 -8.81 -14.04
C ASP A 72 -12.61 -10.02 -13.60
N ILE A 73 -11.82 -10.54 -14.54
CA ILE A 73 -10.79 -11.52 -14.22
C ILE A 73 -9.86 -10.87 -13.19
N GLN A 74 -9.67 -11.54 -12.05
CA GLN A 74 -8.92 -11.01 -10.92
C GLN A 74 -7.60 -10.36 -11.38
N PRO A 75 -7.35 -9.07 -11.07
CA PRO A 75 -6.12 -8.41 -11.45
C PRO A 75 -4.91 -9.12 -10.83
N SER A 76 -3.92 -9.40 -11.67
CA SER A 76 -2.69 -10.08 -11.31
C SER A 76 -1.46 -9.22 -11.58
N CYS A 77 -0.40 -9.48 -10.81
CA CYS A 77 0.90 -8.87 -10.98
C CYS A 77 1.47 -9.23 -12.36
N ARG A 78 2.02 -8.24 -13.06
CA ARG A 78 2.87 -8.48 -14.23
C ARG A 78 4.27 -8.94 -13.82
N GLY A 79 4.71 -8.51 -12.65
CA GLY A 79 6.03 -8.75 -12.05
C GLY A 79 6.21 -7.81 -10.86
N PRO A 80 7.42 -7.63 -10.32
CA PRO A 80 8.68 -8.24 -10.76
C PRO A 80 8.83 -9.71 -10.32
N GLY A 81 9.76 -10.42 -10.98
CA GLY A 81 10.23 -11.74 -10.55
C GLY A 81 9.13 -12.80 -10.40
N ASN A 82 9.16 -13.51 -9.27
CA ASN A 82 8.23 -14.57 -8.93
C ASN A 82 6.83 -14.08 -8.52
N LEU A 83 6.62 -12.76 -8.42
CA LEU A 83 5.29 -12.20 -8.17
C LEU A 83 4.44 -12.19 -9.43
N GLY A 84 5.06 -12.28 -10.62
CA GLY A 84 4.34 -12.33 -11.90
C GLY A 84 3.30 -13.45 -11.95
N GLY A 85 2.07 -13.12 -12.31
CA GLY A 85 0.93 -14.02 -12.39
C GLY A 85 0.16 -14.23 -11.08
N LEU A 86 0.70 -13.81 -9.93
CA LEU A 86 -0.01 -13.86 -8.66
C LEU A 86 -1.08 -12.75 -8.58
N TYR A 87 -2.19 -13.01 -7.88
CA TYR A 87 -3.29 -12.05 -7.79
C TYR A 87 -3.01 -10.94 -6.78
N LEU A 88 -3.47 -9.72 -7.08
CA LEU A 88 -3.31 -8.57 -6.19
C LEU A 88 -3.96 -8.78 -4.81
N LYS A 89 -5.11 -9.47 -4.77
CA LYS A 89 -5.82 -9.73 -3.50
C LYS A 89 -5.01 -10.57 -2.51
N ASP A 90 -4.05 -11.36 -3.02
CA ASP A 90 -3.23 -12.28 -2.21
C ASP A 90 -1.90 -11.63 -1.79
N MET A 91 -1.65 -10.39 -2.21
CA MET A 91 -0.43 -9.65 -1.86
C MET A 91 -0.55 -9.04 -0.46
N THR A 92 0.50 -9.24 0.34
CA THR A 92 0.63 -8.63 1.67
C THR A 92 1.74 -7.58 1.68
N PHE A 93 1.79 -6.76 2.74
CA PHE A 93 2.90 -5.82 2.98
C PHE A 93 4.26 -6.50 2.85
N ASN A 94 4.41 -7.68 3.46
CA ASN A 94 5.65 -8.43 3.43
C ASN A 94 6.04 -8.87 2.02
N ASN A 95 5.07 -9.24 1.18
CA ASN A 95 5.37 -9.65 -0.19
C ASN A 95 5.84 -8.48 -1.07
N LEU A 96 5.36 -7.27 -0.80
CA LEU A 96 5.53 -6.10 -1.66
C LEU A 96 6.63 -5.14 -1.20
N CYS A 97 6.78 -4.96 0.12
CA CYS A 97 7.62 -3.94 0.72
C CYS A 97 8.82 -4.50 1.50
N ASP A 98 8.86 -5.80 1.81
CA ASP A 98 10.02 -6.38 2.50
C ASP A 98 11.27 -6.25 1.63
N GLY A 99 12.34 -5.72 2.23
CA GLY A 99 13.58 -5.39 1.53
C GLY A 99 13.75 -3.90 1.17
N GLN A 100 12.68 -3.12 1.03
CA GLN A 100 12.81 -1.65 0.89
C GLN A 100 13.28 -1.00 2.21
N TRP A 101 12.90 -1.61 3.33
CA TRP A 101 13.29 -1.19 4.66
C TRP A 101 14.66 -1.75 5.05
N ALA A 102 15.10 -2.85 4.43
CA ALA A 102 16.42 -3.45 4.69
C ALA A 102 17.57 -2.48 4.35
N SER A 103 17.40 -1.64 3.33
CA SER A 103 18.33 -0.55 3.01
C SER A 103 18.32 0.58 4.04
N MET A 104 17.24 0.73 4.83
CA MET A 104 17.12 1.70 5.92
C MET A 104 17.57 1.16 7.28
N LEU A 105 17.65 -0.17 7.46
CA LEU A 105 18.10 -0.79 8.72
C LEU A 105 19.55 -0.39 9.11
N ASN A 106 20.37 -0.02 8.12
CA ASN A 106 21.75 0.44 8.32
C ASN A 106 21.91 1.96 8.23
N LEU A 107 20.82 2.71 8.10
CA LEU A 107 20.84 4.17 8.09
C LEU A 107 20.49 4.67 9.48
N SER A 108 21.35 5.54 10.03
CA SER A 108 21.03 6.27 11.25
C SER A 108 19.82 7.17 10.95
N PRO A 109 18.68 7.03 11.66
CA PRO A 109 17.54 7.91 11.44
C PRO A 109 17.93 9.35 11.80
N ARG A 110 18.08 10.21 10.79
CA ARG A 110 18.21 11.66 11.00
C ARG A 110 16.81 12.24 11.17
N ILE A 111 16.27 12.11 12.38
CA ILE A 111 15.10 12.91 12.76
C ILE A 111 15.57 14.37 12.82
N PRO A 112 14.93 15.31 12.09
CA PRO A 112 15.15 16.72 12.32
C PRO A 112 14.72 17.06 13.74
N VAL A 113 15.67 17.47 14.59
CA VAL A 113 15.39 17.94 15.95
C VAL A 113 14.67 19.30 15.85
N LYS A 114 13.37 19.31 15.58
CA LYS A 114 12.53 20.45 15.95
C LYS A 114 12.20 20.28 17.43
N ASN A 115 13.07 20.83 18.28
CA ASN A 115 12.89 21.09 19.71
C ASN A 115 11.77 20.29 20.40
N LEU A 116 12.09 19.09 20.90
CA LEU A 116 11.35 18.47 22.00
C LEU A 116 11.69 19.23 23.30
N GLN A 117 11.08 20.40 23.48
CA GLN A 117 10.96 21.02 24.79
C GLN A 117 9.76 20.42 25.51
N SER A 118 9.99 19.29 26.18
CA SER A 118 9.45 18.97 27.50
C SER A 118 9.81 17.53 27.83
N ALA A 119 10.91 17.39 28.57
CA ALA A 119 11.35 16.13 29.15
C ALA A 119 10.22 15.44 29.94
N ILE A 120 9.97 14.17 29.64
CA ILE A 120 9.35 13.26 30.60
C ILE A 120 10.52 12.60 31.36
N PRO A 121 10.55 12.63 32.71
CA PRO A 121 11.69 12.09 33.46
C PRO A 121 11.77 10.57 33.33
N ILE A 122 12.98 10.08 33.06
CA ILE A 122 13.36 8.67 33.12
C ILE A 122 13.40 8.27 34.60
N ALA A 123 12.50 7.40 35.04
CA ALA A 123 12.68 6.67 36.29
C ALA A 123 13.66 5.52 36.03
N SER A 124 14.91 5.74 36.43
CA SER A 124 15.94 4.73 36.57
C SER A 124 15.59 3.77 37.70
N ASN A 125 15.61 2.46 37.44
CA ASN A 125 15.87 1.46 38.47
C ASN A 125 16.78 0.37 37.88
N ASP A 126 18.05 0.49 38.20
CA ASP A 126 19.09 -0.53 38.16
C ASP A 126 19.72 -0.44 39.58
N SER A 127 20.00 -1.49 40.37
CA SER A 127 20.40 -2.85 40.06
C SER A 127 20.33 -3.72 41.34
N THR A 128 20.55 -5.03 41.15
CA THR A 128 21.12 -6.03 42.09
C THR A 128 20.19 -6.57 43.20
N ASN A 129 20.16 -7.87 43.58
CA ASN A 129 21.19 -8.89 43.55
C ASN A 129 20.60 -10.32 43.77
N ALA A 130 21.28 -11.33 43.20
CA ALA A 130 21.54 -12.71 43.67
C ALA A 130 20.51 -13.58 44.47
N LYS A 131 20.24 -14.76 43.87
CA LYS A 131 20.31 -16.16 44.38
C LYS A 131 19.73 -16.58 45.76
N THR A 132 19.11 -17.78 45.71
CA THR A 132 18.90 -18.82 46.77
C THR A 132 17.98 -18.42 47.92
N GLN A 133 16.90 -19.15 48.22
CA GLN A 133 16.81 -20.58 48.54
C GLN A 133 15.37 -21.07 48.36
#